data_AF-H2YBT2-F1
#
_entry.id   AF-H2YBT2-F1
#
_cell.length_a   1.000
_cell.length_b   1.000
_cell.length_c   1.000
_cell.angle_alpha   90.00
_cell.angle_beta   90.00
_cell.angle_gamma   90.00
#
_symmetry.space_group_name_H-M   'P 1'
#
loop_
_entity.id
_entity.type
_entity.pdbx_description
1 polymer ?
#
loop_
_entity_poly.entity_id
_entity_poly.type
_entity_poly.pdbx_seq_one_letter_code
_entity_poly.pdbx_strand_id
1 'polypeptide(L)'
;MNKSFDPNTVSYLRQADSIYKNGFENEEMKMVFIENFFEEIGGSEVKLSLMKSTCFVLQGFVEVACPKHLLQLIKAYKEELQDSAESQQGCHLVQKTLQRIVLLKKEDPANTIWSEVDKTIEEVAEILCEDLPTWLKHKYASHVTRSVIETLGGAVFSAEVETTLSTCDQISSLKLFIDIICKMQRQQFVEIITHQSGTPSVSILLRICALRSETLIGSLCGKILKVCDDSTLIILAKDRTGSHLIEQLINSGNDETLKKISAIFTGDKL
;
A
#
# COMPACT_ATOMS: atom_id res chain seq x y z
N MET A 1 -7.16 -24.08 1.96
CA MET A 1 -7.93 -25.10 1.22
C MET A 1 -7.35 -25.18 -0.20
N ASN A 2 -6.65 -26.24 -0.58
CA ASN A 2 -6.09 -26.39 -1.93
C ASN A 2 -7.21 -26.82 -2.91
N LYS A 3 -7.93 -25.84 -3.49
CA LYS A 3 -8.75 -26.12 -4.69
C LYS A 3 -7.78 -26.25 -5.87
N SER A 4 -7.62 -27.47 -6.39
CA SER A 4 -6.78 -27.71 -7.57
C SER A 4 -7.25 -26.82 -8.72
N PHE A 5 -6.31 -26.06 -9.30
CA PHE A 5 -6.57 -25.29 -10.52
C PHE A 5 -6.64 -26.22 -11.73
N ASP A 6 -7.36 -25.81 -12.77
CA ASP A 6 -7.22 -26.45 -14.08
C ASP A 6 -5.74 -26.41 -14.50
N PRO A 7 -5.07 -27.57 -14.70
CA PRO A 7 -3.69 -27.63 -15.16
C PRO A 7 -3.45 -26.85 -16.46
N ASN A 8 -4.48 -26.69 -17.29
CA ASN A 8 -4.40 -25.96 -18.54
C ASN A 8 -4.11 -24.47 -18.32
N THR A 9 -4.74 -23.83 -17.32
CA THR A 9 -4.53 -22.40 -17.04
C THR A 9 -3.09 -22.13 -16.57
N VAL A 10 -2.52 -22.98 -15.72
CA VAL A 10 -1.13 -22.82 -15.27
C VAL A 10 -0.15 -23.01 -16.43
N SER A 11 -0.42 -23.97 -17.32
CA SER A 11 0.37 -24.17 -18.54
C SER A 11 0.29 -22.95 -19.46
N TYR A 12 -0.91 -22.40 -19.63
CA TYR A 12 -1.14 -21.18 -20.40
C TYR A 12 -0.32 -20.02 -19.86
N LEU A 13 -0.35 -19.71 -18.56
CA LEU A 13 0.42 -18.60 -17.98
C LEU A 13 1.93 -18.75 -18.22
N ARG A 14 2.47 -19.97 -18.11
CA ARG A 14 3.89 -20.22 -18.38
C ARG A 14 4.24 -20.04 -19.84
N GLN A 15 3.37 -20.49 -20.74
CA GLN A 15 3.54 -20.29 -22.17
C GLN A 15 3.44 -18.80 -22.52
N ALA A 16 2.50 -18.08 -21.92
CA ALA A 16 2.34 -16.65 -22.11
C ALA A 16 3.59 -15.87 -21.65
N ASP A 17 4.16 -16.20 -20.49
CA ASP A 17 5.42 -15.63 -20.01
C ASP A 17 6.58 -15.90 -20.98
N SER A 18 6.66 -17.12 -21.52
CA SER A 18 7.68 -17.46 -22.52
C SER A 18 7.51 -16.69 -23.82
N ILE A 19 6.27 -16.57 -24.33
CA ILE A 19 5.97 -15.81 -25.54
C ILE A 19 6.35 -14.34 -25.33
N TYR A 20 5.93 -13.77 -24.20
CA TYR A 20 6.23 -12.39 -23.85
C TYR A 20 7.74 -12.10 -23.81
N LYS A 21 8.52 -13.00 -23.20
CA LYS A 21 9.98 -12.89 -23.11
C LYS A 21 10.71 -13.07 -24.45
N ASN A 22 10.13 -13.84 -25.36
CA ASN A 22 10.68 -14.03 -26.71
C ASN A 22 10.49 -12.80 -27.60
N GLY A 23 9.64 -11.85 -27.20
CA GLY A 23 9.40 -10.60 -27.90
C GLY A 23 8.36 -10.71 -29.00
N PHE A 24 8.03 -9.56 -29.59
CA PHE A 24 7.01 -9.41 -30.64
C PHE A 24 7.61 -8.64 -31.81
N GLU A 25 7.07 -8.88 -33.01
CA GLU A 25 7.52 -8.19 -34.23
C GLU A 25 7.28 -6.68 -34.18
N ASN A 26 6.22 -6.25 -33.50
CA ASN A 26 5.87 -4.85 -33.30
C ASN A 26 5.05 -4.66 -32.02
N GLU A 27 4.90 -3.41 -31.58
CA GLU A 27 4.16 -3.07 -30.36
C GLU A 27 2.66 -3.34 -30.47
N GLU A 28 2.05 -3.27 -31.67
CA GLU A 28 0.63 -3.56 -31.85
C GLU A 28 0.31 -5.03 -31.50
N MET A 29 1.10 -5.98 -32.02
CA MET A 29 0.97 -7.39 -31.69
C MET A 29 1.15 -7.66 -30.19
N LYS A 30 2.13 -6.98 -29.57
CA LYS A 30 2.36 -7.07 -28.13
C LYS A 30 1.16 -6.57 -27.33
N MET A 31 0.57 -5.44 -27.72
CA MET A 31 -0.61 -4.89 -27.06
C MET A 31 -1.83 -5.82 -27.19
N VAL A 32 -2.07 -6.39 -28.37
CA VAL A 32 -3.13 -7.39 -28.59
C VAL A 32 -2.89 -8.62 -27.71
N PHE A 33 -1.65 -9.09 -27.61
CA PHE A 33 -1.30 -10.22 -26.76
C PHE A 33 -1.54 -9.93 -25.27
N ILE A 34 -1.17 -8.74 -24.80
CA ILE A 34 -1.40 -8.32 -23.41
C ILE A 34 -2.90 -8.25 -23.13
N GLU A 35 -3.70 -7.68 -24.03
CA GLU A 35 -5.17 -7.61 -23.89
C GLU A 35 -5.75 -9.03 -23.76
N ASN A 36 -5.42 -9.93 -24.69
CA ASN A 36 -5.89 -11.31 -24.66
C ASN A 36 -5.47 -12.04 -23.37
N PHE A 37 -4.28 -11.75 -22.84
CA PHE A 37 -3.82 -12.31 -21.57
C PHE A 37 -4.71 -11.88 -20.40
N PHE A 38 -5.05 -10.59 -20.32
CA PHE A 38 -5.92 -10.08 -19.24
C PHE A 38 -7.38 -10.54 -19.39
N GLU A 39 -7.86 -10.74 -20.62
CA GLU A 39 -9.15 -11.38 -20.88
C GLU A 39 -9.17 -12.85 -20.41
N GLU A 40 -8.12 -13.62 -20.72
CA GLU A 40 -8.05 -15.05 -20.38
C GLU A 40 -7.98 -15.29 -18.87
N ILE A 41 -7.29 -14.42 -18.10
CA ILE A 41 -7.25 -14.54 -16.64
C ILE A 41 -8.48 -13.96 -15.94
N GLY A 42 -9.41 -13.39 -16.71
CA GLY A 42 -10.64 -12.77 -16.20
C GLY A 42 -11.45 -13.70 -15.30
N GLY A 43 -11.77 -13.24 -14.10
CA GLY A 43 -12.50 -14.02 -13.08
C GLY A 43 -11.65 -15.08 -12.37
N SER A 44 -10.34 -15.09 -12.59
CA SER A 44 -9.37 -16.00 -11.95
C SER A 44 -8.16 -15.25 -11.36
N GLU A 45 -8.17 -13.92 -11.38
CA GLU A 45 -7.07 -13.04 -11.01
C GLU A 45 -6.59 -13.33 -9.58
N VAL A 46 -7.51 -13.31 -8.62
CA VAL A 46 -7.19 -13.55 -7.20
C VAL A 46 -6.63 -14.94 -7.03
N LYS A 47 -7.34 -15.97 -7.49
CA LYS A 47 -6.90 -17.36 -7.34
C LYS A 47 -5.51 -17.62 -7.95
N LEU A 48 -5.20 -17.03 -9.12
CA LEU A 48 -3.89 -17.14 -9.76
C LEU A 48 -2.81 -16.34 -9.00
N SER A 49 -3.17 -15.24 -8.34
CA SER A 49 -2.26 -14.45 -7.50
C SER A 49 -1.78 -15.21 -6.25
N LEU A 50 -2.62 -16.08 -5.70
CA LEU A 50 -2.31 -16.86 -4.49
C LEU A 50 -1.32 -18.00 -4.76
N MET A 51 -1.09 -18.34 -6.02
CA MET A 51 -0.25 -19.46 -6.43
C MET A 51 1.18 -19.01 -6.73
N LYS A 52 2.16 -19.57 -6.01
CA LYS A 52 3.59 -19.24 -6.18
C LYS A 52 4.10 -19.39 -7.62
N SER A 53 3.59 -20.38 -8.37
CA SER A 53 4.04 -20.64 -9.74
C SER A 53 3.57 -19.61 -10.76
N THR A 54 2.47 -18.92 -10.48
CA THR A 54 1.81 -17.98 -11.41
C THR A 54 1.94 -16.53 -10.95
N CYS A 55 2.14 -16.29 -9.65
CA CYS A 55 2.27 -14.94 -9.11
C CYS A 55 3.41 -14.15 -9.77
N PHE A 56 4.56 -14.78 -10.05
CA PHE A 56 5.68 -14.11 -10.70
C PHE A 56 5.39 -13.71 -12.14
N VAL A 57 4.65 -14.57 -12.87
CA VAL A 57 4.19 -14.26 -14.22
C VAL A 57 3.26 -13.05 -14.18
N LEU A 58 2.24 -13.09 -13.31
CA LEU A 58 1.29 -12.00 -13.16
C LEU A 58 1.96 -10.69 -12.77
N GLN A 59 2.96 -10.72 -11.88
CA GLN A 59 3.74 -9.53 -11.54
C GLN A 59 4.43 -8.91 -12.76
N GLY A 60 4.98 -9.74 -13.66
CA GLY A 60 5.56 -9.27 -14.92
C GLY A 60 4.54 -8.62 -15.86
N PHE A 61 3.34 -9.18 -15.94
CA PHE A 61 2.26 -8.60 -16.76
C PHE A 61 1.66 -7.33 -16.14
N VAL A 62 1.68 -7.17 -14.81
CA VAL A 62 1.29 -5.91 -14.14
C VAL A 62 2.18 -4.76 -14.57
N GLU A 63 3.49 -4.97 -14.78
CA GLU A 63 4.40 -3.90 -15.23
C GLU A 63 4.01 -3.32 -16.59
N VAL A 64 3.39 -4.12 -17.45
CA VAL A 64 2.93 -3.71 -18.79
C VAL A 64 1.42 -3.57 -18.93
N ALA A 65 0.71 -3.67 -17.81
CA ALA A 65 -0.73 -3.45 -17.75
C ALA A 65 -1.05 -1.98 -18.08
N CYS A 66 -2.15 -1.76 -18.78
CA CYS A 66 -2.71 -0.43 -19.01
C CYS A 66 -3.73 -0.09 -17.90
N PRO A 67 -4.24 1.15 -17.82
CA PRO A 67 -5.20 1.56 -16.79
C PRO A 67 -6.44 0.65 -16.69
N LYS A 68 -6.96 0.17 -17.84
CA LYS A 68 -8.09 -0.77 -17.90
C LYS A 68 -7.77 -2.10 -17.21
N HIS A 69 -6.60 -2.67 -17.49
CA HIS A 69 -6.17 -3.93 -16.86
C HIS A 69 -5.99 -3.78 -15.35
N LEU A 70 -5.41 -2.66 -14.90
CA LEU A 70 -5.24 -2.38 -13.47
C LEU A 70 -6.59 -2.20 -12.76
N LEU A 71 -7.56 -1.57 -13.42
CA LEU A 71 -8.94 -1.47 -12.91
C LEU A 71 -9.59 -2.85 -12.74
N GLN A 72 -9.44 -3.74 -13.72
CA GLN A 72 -9.94 -5.11 -13.62
C GLN A 72 -9.32 -5.84 -12.42
N LEU A 73 -8.00 -5.76 -12.27
CA LEU A 73 -7.29 -6.39 -11.16
C LEU A 73 -7.74 -5.85 -9.80
N ILE A 74 -7.83 -4.54 -9.62
CA ILE A 74 -8.20 -3.96 -8.32
C ILE A 74 -9.66 -4.25 -7.97
N LYS A 75 -10.56 -4.36 -8.96
CA LYS A 75 -11.94 -4.83 -8.72
C LYS A 75 -11.95 -6.28 -8.22
N ALA A 76 -11.21 -7.18 -8.87
CA ALA A 76 -11.11 -8.57 -8.44
C ALA A 76 -10.52 -8.69 -7.02
N TYR A 77 -9.44 -7.94 -6.72
CA TYR A 77 -8.88 -7.93 -5.37
C TYR A 77 -9.80 -7.32 -4.33
N LYS A 78 -10.61 -6.31 -4.67
CA LYS A 78 -11.58 -5.75 -3.74
C LYS A 78 -12.61 -6.81 -3.31
N GLU A 79 -13.09 -7.63 -4.24
CA GLU A 79 -14.09 -8.68 -3.96
C GLU A 79 -13.55 -9.78 -3.04
N GLU A 80 -12.27 -10.13 -3.17
CA GLU A 80 -11.58 -11.14 -2.35
C GLU A 80 -10.38 -10.52 -1.61
N LEU A 81 -10.59 -9.36 -0.97
CA LEU A 81 -9.50 -8.56 -0.40
C LEU A 81 -8.76 -9.30 0.71
N GLN A 82 -9.50 -10.01 1.57
CA GLN A 82 -8.89 -10.76 2.66
C GLN A 82 -7.97 -11.87 2.14
N ASP A 83 -8.44 -12.68 1.19
CA ASP A 83 -7.65 -13.77 0.62
C ASP A 83 -6.38 -13.26 -0.07
N SER A 84 -6.50 -12.19 -0.86
CA SER A 84 -5.36 -11.58 -1.56
C SER A 84 -4.39 -10.89 -0.60
N ALA A 85 -4.87 -10.11 0.36
CA ALA A 85 -4.02 -9.32 1.25
C ALA A 85 -3.34 -10.15 2.36
N GLU A 86 -3.99 -11.19 2.87
CA GLU A 86 -3.43 -12.05 3.91
C GLU A 86 -2.50 -13.14 3.35
N SER A 87 -2.47 -13.32 2.03
CA SER A 87 -1.59 -14.27 1.35
C SER A 87 -0.19 -13.71 1.13
N GLN A 88 0.83 -14.56 1.35
CA GLN A 88 2.22 -14.22 1.06
C GLN A 88 2.44 -13.88 -0.43
N GLN A 89 1.74 -14.53 -1.35
CA GLN A 89 1.89 -14.29 -2.78
C GLN A 89 0.93 -13.20 -3.26
N GLY A 90 -0.32 -13.25 -2.79
CA GLY A 90 -1.37 -12.31 -3.17
C GLY A 90 -1.00 -10.88 -2.82
N CYS A 91 -0.47 -10.65 -1.61
CA CYS A 91 -0.18 -9.29 -1.14
C CYS A 91 0.81 -8.58 -2.07
N HIS A 92 1.83 -9.28 -2.57
CA HIS A 92 2.82 -8.70 -3.48
C HIS A 92 2.21 -8.27 -4.82
N LEU A 93 1.23 -9.03 -5.33
CA LEU A 93 0.59 -8.67 -6.59
C LEU A 93 -0.33 -7.45 -6.40
N VAL A 94 -1.10 -7.40 -5.31
CA VAL A 94 -1.91 -6.21 -4.95
C VAL A 94 -1.02 -4.98 -4.82
N GLN A 95 0.11 -5.09 -4.11
CA GLN A 95 1.08 -4.00 -3.98
C GLN A 95 1.63 -3.53 -5.34
N LYS A 96 2.07 -4.45 -6.20
CA LYS A 96 2.57 -4.08 -7.54
C LYS A 96 1.50 -3.40 -8.38
N THR A 97 0.25 -3.88 -8.34
CA THR A 97 -0.88 -3.25 -9.02
C THR A 97 -1.07 -1.80 -8.54
N LEU A 98 -1.10 -1.59 -7.23
CA LEU A 98 -1.25 -0.26 -6.61
C LEU A 98 -0.10 0.70 -6.94
N GLN A 99 1.14 0.20 -6.94
CA GLN A 99 2.32 0.98 -7.32
C GLN A 99 2.28 1.36 -8.81
N ARG A 100 1.91 0.41 -9.68
CA ARG A 100 1.83 0.67 -11.12
C ARG A 100 0.76 1.70 -11.45
N ILE A 101 -0.36 1.72 -10.72
CA ILE A 101 -1.39 2.77 -10.85
C ILE A 101 -0.78 4.15 -10.64
N VAL A 102 -0.02 4.36 -9.56
CA VAL A 102 0.60 5.68 -9.28
C VAL A 102 1.60 6.07 -10.38
N LEU A 103 2.40 5.11 -10.86
CA LEU A 103 3.36 5.36 -11.95
C LEU A 103 2.66 5.77 -13.24
N LEU A 104 1.65 5.03 -13.67
CA LEU A 104 0.89 5.33 -14.90
C LEU A 104 0.08 6.63 -14.79
N LYS A 105 -0.48 6.94 -13.61
CA LYS A 105 -1.14 8.23 -13.38
C LYS A 105 -0.19 9.42 -13.55
N LYS A 106 1.09 9.24 -13.22
CA LYS A 106 2.12 10.25 -13.46
C LYS A 106 2.46 10.41 -14.93
N GLU A 107 2.49 9.31 -15.67
CA GLU A 107 2.81 9.26 -17.10
C GLU A 107 1.65 9.80 -17.97
N ASP A 108 0.41 9.43 -17.64
CA ASP A 108 -0.81 9.81 -18.37
C ASP A 108 -1.91 10.24 -17.39
N PRO A 109 -1.83 11.44 -16.78
CA PRO A 109 -2.82 11.90 -15.80
C PRO A 109 -4.20 12.18 -16.40
N ALA A 110 -4.31 12.34 -17.72
CA ALA A 110 -5.55 12.67 -18.41
C ALA A 110 -6.43 11.45 -18.71
N ASN A 111 -5.96 10.23 -18.42
CA ASN A 111 -6.71 9.02 -18.68
C ASN A 111 -8.05 9.01 -17.91
N THR A 112 -9.16 8.81 -18.62
CA THR A 112 -10.50 8.87 -18.03
C THR A 112 -10.78 7.69 -17.09
N ILE A 113 -10.06 6.58 -17.24
CA ILE A 113 -10.20 5.39 -16.38
C ILE A 113 -9.79 5.68 -14.93
N TRP A 114 -8.94 6.69 -14.70
CA TRP A 114 -8.44 6.99 -13.37
C TRP A 114 -9.52 7.34 -12.35
N SER A 115 -10.61 7.99 -12.77
CA SER A 115 -11.72 8.28 -11.85
C SER A 115 -12.36 7.00 -11.30
N GLU A 116 -12.48 5.95 -12.12
CA GLU A 116 -13.05 4.67 -11.70
C GLU A 116 -12.05 3.84 -10.87
N VAL A 117 -10.77 3.90 -11.23
CA VAL A 117 -9.68 3.30 -10.43
C VAL A 117 -9.63 3.91 -9.05
N ASP A 118 -9.67 5.24 -8.95
CA ASP A 118 -9.64 5.97 -7.68
C ASP A 118 -10.81 5.60 -6.79
N LYS A 119 -12.03 5.60 -7.35
CA LYS A 119 -13.22 5.16 -6.63
C LYS A 119 -13.07 3.73 -6.10
N THR A 120 -12.52 2.82 -6.90
CA THR A 120 -12.34 1.43 -6.48
C THR A 120 -11.30 1.31 -5.36
N ILE A 121 -10.24 2.12 -5.37
CA ILE A 121 -9.23 2.17 -4.30
C ILE A 121 -9.84 2.78 -3.02
N GLU A 122 -10.71 3.77 -3.13
CA GLU A 122 -11.45 4.32 -1.98
C GLU A 122 -12.33 3.26 -1.33
N GLU A 123 -13.06 2.46 -2.12
CA GLU A 123 -13.86 1.34 -1.62
C GLU A 123 -12.97 0.28 -0.94
N VAL A 124 -11.78 -0.02 -1.47
CA VAL A 124 -10.80 -0.90 -0.80
C VAL A 124 -10.34 -0.29 0.53
N ALA A 125 -10.10 1.02 0.57
CA ALA A 125 -9.69 1.72 1.78
C ALA A 125 -10.78 1.69 2.86
N GLU A 126 -12.04 1.81 2.48
CA GLU A 126 -13.19 1.67 3.37
C GLU A 126 -13.21 0.27 4.02
N ILE A 127 -13.03 -0.81 3.24
CA ILE A 127 -12.96 -2.19 3.76
C ILE A 127 -11.80 -2.34 4.76
N LEU A 128 -10.61 -1.82 4.44
CA LEU A 128 -9.47 -1.86 5.36
C LEU A 128 -9.74 -1.07 6.65
N CYS A 129 -10.57 -0.02 6.58
CA CYS A 129 -10.91 0.80 7.72
C CYS A 129 -11.89 0.13 8.69
N GLU A 130 -12.63 -0.91 8.26
CA GLU A 130 -13.58 -1.64 9.12
C GLU A 130 -12.89 -2.33 10.31
N ASP A 131 -11.69 -2.90 10.09
CA ASP A 131 -10.87 -3.50 11.15
C ASP A 131 -9.38 -3.14 11.01
N LEU A 132 -9.13 -1.84 10.86
CA LEU A 132 -7.78 -1.30 10.63
C LEU A 132 -6.71 -1.82 11.63
N PRO A 133 -6.98 -1.95 12.95
CA PRO A 133 -6.00 -2.49 13.89
C PRO A 133 -5.49 -3.89 13.53
N THR A 134 -6.36 -4.76 13.04
CA THR A 134 -6.00 -6.12 12.62
C THR A 134 -5.14 -6.08 11.36
N TRP A 135 -5.56 -5.32 10.34
CA TRP A 135 -4.82 -5.17 9.09
C TRP A 135 -3.39 -4.63 9.32
N LEU A 136 -3.24 -3.61 10.16
CA LEU A 136 -1.94 -3.01 10.47
C LEU A 136 -0.98 -3.98 11.16
N LYS A 137 -1.50 -4.92 11.98
CA LYS A 137 -0.67 -5.91 12.68
C LYS A 137 -0.43 -7.18 11.86
N HIS A 138 -1.21 -7.42 10.80
CA HIS A 138 -1.06 -8.64 10.01
C HIS A 138 0.25 -8.64 9.20
N LYS A 139 0.93 -9.78 9.15
CA LYS A 139 2.27 -9.92 8.54
C LYS A 139 2.31 -9.54 7.06
N TYR A 140 1.29 -9.92 6.30
CA TYR A 140 1.20 -9.66 4.86
C TYR A 140 0.29 -8.47 4.57
N ALA A 141 -0.95 -8.52 5.04
CA ALA A 141 -1.91 -7.46 4.80
C ALA A 141 -1.49 -6.04 5.21
N SER A 142 -0.60 -5.84 6.21
CA SER A 142 -0.07 -4.50 6.51
C SER A 142 0.75 -3.91 5.36
N HIS A 143 1.33 -4.75 4.49
CA HIS A 143 1.97 -4.33 3.25
C HIS A 143 0.94 -3.78 2.25
N VAL A 144 -0.22 -4.44 2.12
CA VAL A 144 -1.32 -3.95 1.28
C VAL A 144 -1.89 -2.65 1.84
N THR A 145 -2.13 -2.57 3.16
CA THR A 145 -2.62 -1.33 3.79
C THR A 145 -1.69 -0.16 3.55
N ARG A 146 -0.37 -0.36 3.64
CA ARG A 146 0.62 0.67 3.29
C ARG A 146 0.50 1.10 1.84
N SER A 147 0.44 0.16 0.91
CA SER A 147 0.33 0.49 -0.51
C SER A 147 -0.98 1.19 -0.85
N VAL A 148 -2.08 0.89 -0.17
CA VAL A 148 -3.33 1.66 -0.31
C VAL A 148 -3.15 3.09 0.19
N ILE A 149 -2.55 3.29 1.37
CA ILE A 149 -2.25 4.64 1.91
C ILE A 149 -1.33 5.42 0.97
N GLU A 150 -0.30 4.78 0.43
CA GLU A 150 0.62 5.37 -0.56
C GLU A 150 -0.12 5.78 -1.83
N THR A 151 -0.92 4.88 -2.40
CA THR A 151 -1.68 5.15 -3.63
C THR A 151 -2.71 6.25 -3.45
N LEU A 152 -3.47 6.25 -2.34
CA LEU A 152 -4.38 7.35 -1.98
C LEU A 152 -3.63 8.67 -1.80
N GLY A 153 -2.42 8.64 -1.26
CA GLY A 153 -1.56 9.80 -1.19
C GLY A 153 -0.86 10.15 -2.49
N GLY A 154 -1.11 9.41 -3.58
CA GLY A 154 -0.45 9.60 -4.87
C GLY A 154 1.07 9.50 -4.76
N ALA A 155 1.58 8.51 -4.03
CA ALA A 155 3.02 8.28 -3.87
C ALA A 155 3.37 6.79 -3.91
N VAL A 156 4.65 6.49 -4.11
CA VAL A 156 5.23 5.16 -3.92
C VAL A 156 6.56 5.36 -3.21
N PHE A 157 6.76 4.65 -2.09
CA PHE A 157 8.01 4.66 -1.34
C PHE A 157 8.54 3.23 -1.22
N SER A 158 9.17 2.76 -2.29
CA SER A 158 9.82 1.44 -2.32
C SER A 158 11.34 1.59 -2.45
N ALA A 159 12.09 0.52 -2.18
CA ALA A 159 13.53 0.52 -2.38
C ALA A 159 13.95 0.68 -3.86
N GLU A 160 13.07 0.28 -4.78
CA GLU A 160 13.32 0.26 -6.23
C GLU A 160 12.88 1.58 -6.89
N VAL A 161 11.79 2.17 -6.40
CA VAL A 161 11.23 3.40 -6.95
C VAL A 161 10.67 4.29 -5.83
N GLU A 162 10.99 5.58 -5.93
CA GLU A 162 10.35 6.64 -5.16
C GLU A 162 9.71 7.64 -6.12
N THR A 163 8.40 7.85 -6.00
CA THR A 163 7.66 8.78 -6.86
C THR A 163 6.50 9.41 -6.11
N THR A 164 6.14 10.63 -6.50
CA THR A 164 5.00 11.36 -5.98
C THR A 164 4.28 12.07 -7.11
N LEU A 165 2.95 12.04 -7.10
CA LEU A 165 2.10 12.90 -7.91
C LEU A 165 2.12 14.33 -7.36
N SER A 166 1.94 15.30 -8.26
CA SER A 166 1.88 16.72 -7.94
C SER A 166 0.64 17.08 -7.11
N THR A 167 -0.48 16.39 -7.39
CA THR A 167 -1.76 16.56 -6.68
C THR A 167 -2.24 15.24 -6.09
N CYS A 168 -3.13 15.34 -5.11
CA CYS A 168 -3.79 14.22 -4.48
C CYS A 168 -5.26 14.59 -4.28
N ASP A 169 -6.15 13.91 -4.98
CA ASP A 169 -7.59 14.18 -4.93
C ASP A 169 -8.29 13.36 -3.83
N GLN A 170 -7.58 12.44 -3.17
CA GLN A 170 -8.12 11.44 -2.25
C GLN A 170 -7.82 11.74 -0.77
N ILE A 171 -7.67 13.02 -0.42
CA ILE A 171 -7.34 13.46 0.95
C ILE A 171 -8.42 13.03 1.97
N SER A 172 -9.69 12.95 1.57
CA SER A 172 -10.79 12.45 2.41
C SER A 172 -10.57 11.02 2.89
N SER A 173 -10.09 10.15 2.01
CA SER A 173 -9.83 8.74 2.32
C SER A 173 -8.62 8.61 3.24
N LEU A 174 -7.57 9.41 3.06
CA LEU A 174 -6.46 9.52 4.01
C LEU A 174 -6.94 9.97 5.40
N LYS A 175 -7.85 10.95 5.44
CA LYS A 175 -8.44 11.43 6.69
C LYS A 175 -9.19 10.32 7.43
N LEU A 176 -9.84 9.40 6.73
CA LEU A 176 -10.52 8.26 7.37
C LEU A 176 -9.55 7.40 8.19
N PHE A 177 -8.39 7.02 7.61
CA PHE A 177 -7.35 6.28 8.35
C PHE A 177 -6.88 7.05 9.60
N ILE A 178 -6.65 8.35 9.46
CA ILE A 178 -6.20 9.23 10.55
C ILE A 178 -7.26 9.32 11.65
N ASP A 179 -8.52 9.52 11.29
CA ASP A 179 -9.62 9.64 12.25
C ASP A 179 -9.78 8.35 13.07
N ILE A 180 -9.65 7.19 12.43
CA ILE A 180 -9.69 5.89 13.11
C ILE A 180 -8.51 5.77 14.06
N ILE A 181 -7.28 5.99 13.58
CA ILE A 181 -6.05 5.95 14.40
C ILE A 181 -6.15 6.89 15.60
N CYS A 182 -6.59 8.13 15.39
CA CYS A 182 -6.74 9.12 16.44
C CYS A 182 -7.76 8.71 17.51
N LYS A 183 -8.81 7.98 17.11
CA LYS A 183 -9.84 7.44 18.02
C LYS A 183 -9.45 6.13 18.71
N MET A 184 -8.42 5.42 18.25
CA MET A 184 -7.97 4.16 18.88
C MET A 184 -7.63 4.36 20.37
N GLN A 185 -7.91 3.36 21.19
CA GLN A 185 -7.55 3.38 22.61
C GLN A 185 -6.03 3.39 22.78
N ARG A 186 -5.53 3.97 23.89
CA ARG A 186 -4.09 4.09 24.18
C ARG A 186 -3.36 2.77 23.99
N GLN A 187 -3.84 1.70 24.64
CA GLN A 187 -3.21 0.38 24.60
C GLN A 187 -3.14 -0.21 23.19
N GLN A 188 -4.24 -0.14 22.43
CA GLN A 188 -4.30 -0.64 21.07
C GLN A 188 -3.35 0.12 20.15
N PHE A 189 -3.27 1.45 20.27
CA PHE A 189 -2.36 2.24 19.44
C PHE A 189 -0.89 2.02 19.81
N VAL A 190 -0.55 1.92 21.09
CA VAL A 190 0.81 1.54 21.54
C VAL A 190 1.20 0.18 20.97
N GLU A 191 0.29 -0.80 21.00
CA GLU A 191 0.53 -2.12 20.41
C GLU A 191 0.87 -2.01 18.92
N ILE A 192 0.14 -1.19 18.15
CA ILE A 192 0.39 -1.00 16.72
C ILE A 192 1.76 -0.36 16.45
N ILE A 193 2.10 0.73 17.13
CA ILE A 193 3.36 1.47 16.87
C ILE A 193 4.60 0.77 17.40
N THR A 194 4.43 -0.27 18.24
CA THR A 194 5.52 -1.14 18.72
C THR A 194 5.57 -2.48 17.97
N HIS A 195 4.58 -2.75 17.10
CA HIS A 195 4.50 -4.00 16.34
C HIS A 195 5.30 -3.92 15.03
N GLN A 196 6.13 -4.94 14.75
CA GLN A 196 6.98 -5.01 13.55
C GLN A 196 6.26 -4.73 12.21
N SER A 197 4.99 -5.10 12.09
CA SER A 197 4.15 -4.86 10.90
C SER A 197 3.36 -3.55 10.97
N GLY A 198 3.05 -3.07 12.18
CA GLY A 198 2.19 -1.91 12.42
C GLY A 198 2.97 -0.60 12.37
N THR A 199 4.14 -0.55 13.00
CA THR A 199 5.01 0.62 13.02
C THR A 199 5.31 1.17 11.62
N PRO A 200 5.70 0.37 10.62
CA PRO A 200 5.97 0.88 9.27
C PRO A 200 4.72 1.51 8.62
N SER A 201 3.53 1.03 8.98
CA SER A 201 2.27 1.55 8.45
C SER A 201 1.92 2.90 9.06
N VAL A 202 2.26 3.15 10.31
CA VAL A 202 2.14 4.48 10.91
C VAL A 202 3.22 5.42 10.35
N SER A 203 4.45 4.92 10.12
CA SER A 203 5.52 5.71 9.48
C SER A 203 5.15 6.15 8.07
N ILE A 204 4.56 5.27 7.24
CA ILE A 204 4.13 5.65 5.89
C ILE A 204 3.03 6.69 5.93
N LEU A 205 2.11 6.56 6.90
CA LEU A 205 1.00 7.50 7.04
C LEU A 205 1.50 8.89 7.48
N LEU A 206 2.48 8.97 8.40
CA LEU A 206 3.16 10.22 8.73
C LEU A 206 3.77 10.86 7.49
N ARG A 207 4.55 10.09 6.72
CA ARG A 207 5.20 10.57 5.50
C ARG A 207 4.15 11.12 4.51
N ILE A 208 3.10 10.36 4.22
CA ILE A 208 2.01 10.81 3.33
C ILE A 208 1.31 12.06 3.88
N CYS A 209 1.04 12.13 5.18
CA CYS A 209 0.43 13.32 5.78
C CYS A 209 1.34 14.56 5.64
N ALA A 210 2.65 14.40 5.85
CA ALA A 210 3.61 15.48 5.65
C ALA A 210 3.62 15.99 4.20
N LEU A 211 3.44 15.08 3.22
CA LEU A 211 3.35 15.45 1.81
C LEU A 211 2.04 16.14 1.43
N ARG A 212 0.94 15.89 2.16
CA ARG A 212 -0.43 16.22 1.67
C ARG A 212 -1.22 17.18 2.55
N SER A 213 -0.97 17.24 3.85
CA SER A 213 -1.76 18.09 4.75
C SER A 213 -1.09 18.33 6.09
N GLU A 214 -0.73 19.59 6.36
CA GLU A 214 -0.22 20.06 7.67
C GLU A 214 -1.19 19.70 8.82
N THR A 215 -2.49 19.78 8.59
CA THR A 215 -3.51 19.44 9.59
C THR A 215 -3.50 17.95 9.94
N LEU A 216 -3.38 17.07 8.93
CA LEU A 216 -3.36 15.63 9.16
C LEU A 216 -2.07 15.19 9.86
N ILE A 217 -0.92 15.73 9.46
CA ILE A 217 0.36 15.43 10.11
C ILE A 217 0.37 15.91 11.56
N GLY A 218 -0.15 17.12 11.83
CA GLY A 218 -0.29 17.62 13.20
C GLY A 218 -1.17 16.73 14.07
N SER A 219 -2.28 16.23 13.52
CA SER A 219 -3.18 15.31 14.22
C SER A 219 -2.50 13.98 14.58
N LEU A 220 -1.76 13.39 13.63
CA LEU A 220 -1.07 12.12 13.83
C LEU A 220 0.13 12.25 14.79
N CYS A 221 0.95 13.28 14.63
CA CYS A 221 2.03 13.60 15.57
C CYS A 221 1.48 13.83 16.98
N GLY A 222 0.41 14.63 17.11
CA GLY A 222 -0.26 14.86 18.38
C GLY A 222 -0.78 13.58 19.02
N LYS A 223 -1.36 12.67 18.23
CA LYS A 223 -1.80 11.35 18.71
C LYS A 223 -0.64 10.52 19.26
N ILE A 224 0.47 10.45 18.52
CA ILE A 224 1.66 9.67 18.93
C ILE A 224 2.24 10.23 20.22
N LEU A 225 2.50 11.53 20.30
CA LEU A 225 3.06 12.16 21.50
C LEU A 225 2.14 12.11 22.71
N LYS A 226 0.81 12.08 22.50
CA LYS A 226 -0.16 11.93 23.61
C LYS A 226 -0.19 10.51 24.16
N VAL A 227 0.01 9.51 23.30
CA VAL A 227 -0.13 8.09 23.65
C VAL A 227 1.18 7.46 24.09
N CYS A 228 2.32 7.94 23.61
CA CYS A 228 3.61 7.48 24.09
C CYS A 228 4.04 8.31 25.30
N ASP A 229 4.34 7.65 26.41
CA ASP A 229 5.17 8.28 27.46
C ASP A 229 6.64 8.29 27.04
N ASP A 230 7.47 9.01 27.80
CA ASP A 230 8.92 9.11 27.57
C ASP A 230 9.57 7.73 27.45
N SER A 231 9.16 6.78 28.28
CA SER A 231 9.70 5.41 28.27
C SER A 231 9.39 4.69 26.96
N THR A 232 8.17 4.84 26.45
CA THR A 232 7.72 4.27 25.18
C THR A 232 8.50 4.88 24.01
N LEU A 233 8.70 6.20 23.99
CA LEU A 233 9.48 6.87 22.95
C LEU A 233 10.95 6.45 22.96
N ILE A 234 11.54 6.28 24.15
CA ILE A 234 12.91 5.76 24.31
C ILE A 234 13.02 4.31 23.81
N ILE A 235 12.01 3.46 24.09
CA ILE A 235 11.97 2.09 23.58
C ILE A 235 11.90 2.09 22.06
N LEU A 236 11.00 2.89 21.47
CA LEU A 236 10.88 3.02 20.02
C LEU A 236 12.19 3.48 19.40
N ALA A 237 12.88 4.47 19.96
CA ALA A 237 14.16 4.94 19.43
C ALA A 237 15.28 3.89 19.46
N LYS A 238 15.21 2.90 20.36
CA LYS A 238 16.18 1.80 20.46
C LYS A 238 15.81 0.59 19.63
N ASP A 239 14.54 0.42 19.32
CA ASP A 239 14.05 -0.66 18.47
C ASP A 239 14.35 -0.38 17.00
N ARG A 240 14.71 -1.43 16.24
CA ARG A 240 15.07 -1.30 14.82
C ARG A 240 13.93 -0.75 13.97
N THR A 241 12.69 -1.15 14.25
CA THR A 241 11.53 -0.69 13.48
C THR A 241 10.99 0.63 14.05
N GLY A 242 10.96 0.74 15.38
CA GLY A 242 10.57 1.95 16.10
C GLY A 242 11.43 3.17 15.79
N SER A 243 12.74 2.99 15.57
CA SER A 243 13.65 4.10 15.32
C SER A 243 13.30 4.85 14.03
N HIS A 244 12.82 4.13 13.01
CA HIS A 244 12.32 4.74 11.78
C HIS A 244 11.04 5.55 12.00
N LEU A 245 10.17 5.15 12.93
CA LEU A 245 9.01 5.96 13.29
C LEU A 245 9.44 7.28 13.97
N ILE A 246 10.41 7.22 14.87
CA ILE A 246 10.98 8.42 15.52
C ILE A 246 11.64 9.33 14.48
N GLU A 247 12.42 8.77 13.57
CA GLU A 247 13.02 9.50 12.45
C GLU A 247 11.95 10.20 11.60
N GLN A 248 10.85 9.52 11.26
CA GLN A 248 9.75 10.14 10.50
C GLN A 248 9.05 11.25 11.29
N LEU A 249 8.86 11.10 12.60
CA LEU A 249 8.32 12.16 13.46
C LEU A 249 9.22 13.40 13.50
N ILE A 250 10.54 13.20 13.49
CA ILE A 250 11.50 14.31 13.44
C ILE A 250 11.45 14.99 12.06
N ASN A 251 11.42 14.20 10.98
CA ASN A 251 11.43 14.74 9.62
C ASN A 251 10.13 15.44 9.22
N SER A 252 9.00 15.02 9.82
CA SER A 252 7.65 15.48 9.44
C SER A 252 6.97 16.34 10.51
N GLY A 253 7.50 16.36 11.73
CA GLY A 253 6.89 17.04 12.87
C GLY A 253 7.06 18.56 12.80
N ASN A 254 6.10 19.27 13.39
CA ASN A 254 6.22 20.71 13.63
C ASN A 254 7.17 21.02 14.80
N ASP A 255 7.48 22.30 15.02
CA ASP A 255 8.36 22.74 16.11
C ASP A 255 7.96 22.22 17.50
N GLU A 256 6.66 22.09 17.77
CA GLU A 256 6.18 21.55 19.05
C GLU A 256 6.55 20.06 19.20
N THR A 257 6.37 19.29 18.12
CA THR A 257 6.77 17.88 18.05
C THR A 257 8.26 17.73 18.29
N LEU A 258 9.07 18.55 17.61
CA LEU A 258 10.53 18.54 17.74
C LEU A 258 11.00 18.91 19.15
N LYS A 259 10.41 19.95 19.75
CA LYS A 259 10.73 20.35 21.12
C LYS A 259 10.46 19.24 22.12
N LYS A 260 9.30 18.58 22.02
CA LYS A 260 8.93 17.46 22.91
C LYS A 260 9.88 16.28 22.74
N ILE A 261 10.17 15.89 21.50
CA ILE A 261 11.12 14.81 21.21
C ILE A 261 12.51 15.17 21.76
N SER A 262 13.00 16.38 21.49
CA SER A 262 14.30 16.85 21.98
C SER A 262 14.39 16.78 23.50
N ALA A 263 13.39 17.31 24.21
CA ALA A 263 13.36 17.33 25.68
C ALA A 263 13.51 15.93 26.29
N ILE A 264 12.86 14.93 25.68
CA ILE A 264 12.91 13.53 26.11
C ILE A 264 14.32 12.95 25.93
N PHE A 265 15.00 13.26 24.83
CA PHE A 265 16.31 12.68 24.51
C PHE A 265 17.51 13.46 25.07
N THR A 266 17.38 14.75 25.35
CA THR A 266 18.44 15.57 25.98
C THR A 266 18.33 15.61 27.50
N GLY A 267 17.17 15.28 28.07
CA GLY A 267 16.91 15.39 29.51
C GLY A 267 16.60 16.82 29.96
N ASP A 268 16.45 17.75 29.02
CA ASP A 268 16.01 19.12 29.31
C ASP A 268 14.52 19.09 29.65
N LYS A 269 14.16 19.37 30.91
CA LYS A 269 12.76 19.54 31.29
C LYS A 269 12.23 20.83 30.66
N LEU A 270 11.25 20.71 29.76
CA LEU A 270 10.44 21.83 29.25
C LEU A 270 9.58 22.44 30.36
#